data_AF-G3H7X5-F1
#
_entry.id   AF-G3H7X5-F1
#
_cell.length_a   1.000
_cell.length_b   1.000
_cell.length_c   1.000
_cell.angle_alpha   90.00
_cell.angle_beta   90.00
_cell.angle_gamma   90.00
#
_symmetry.space_group_name_H-M   'P 1'
#
loop_
_entity.id
_entity.type
_entity.pdbx_description
1 polymer ?
#
loop_
_entity_poly.entity_id
_entity_poly.type
_entity_poly.pdbx_seq_one_letter_code
_entity_poly.pdbx_strand_id
1 'polypeptide(L)'
;MKLSQLKKNDSGVYRAEIHSTSLQSPFTQEYVLYVYETLSAPKVTTDEQPSKNGSCTTKLTCSVEEEGDNVTYSWKAIGQGAHELHDGAILPISWKLGEKEKTLICMARNPISHSSSNPVLARNLCEGASLLFPGASGWRNISSLAAKSL
;
A
#
# COMPACT_ATOMS: atom_id res chain seq x y z
N MET A 1 4.70 22.41 -28.86
CA MET A 1 5.60 21.33 -28.41
C MET A 1 4.76 20.12 -28.04
N LYS A 2 5.17 18.91 -28.42
CA LYS A 2 4.51 17.65 -28.02
C LYS A 2 5.59 16.69 -27.54
N LEU A 3 5.43 16.16 -26.35
CA LEU A 3 6.26 15.09 -25.81
C LEU A 3 5.54 13.75 -25.99
N SER A 4 6.28 12.68 -26.27
CA SER A 4 5.76 11.32 -26.46
C SER A 4 6.76 10.31 -25.92
N GLN A 5 6.28 9.14 -25.51
CA GLN A 5 7.11 8.10 -24.87
C GLN A 5 7.88 8.64 -23.66
N LEU A 6 7.12 9.33 -22.77
CA LEU A 6 7.66 9.96 -21.57
C LEU A 6 8.36 8.94 -20.67
N LYS A 7 9.47 9.37 -20.09
CA LYS A 7 10.23 8.66 -19.05
C LYS A 7 10.18 9.47 -17.76
N LYS A 8 10.41 8.82 -16.63
CA LYS A 8 10.40 9.48 -15.31
C LYS A 8 11.34 10.70 -15.23
N ASN A 9 12.49 10.62 -15.91
CA ASN A 9 13.47 11.71 -16.01
C ASN A 9 12.95 12.96 -16.73
N ASP A 10 11.93 12.82 -17.59
CA ASP A 10 11.31 13.97 -18.27
C ASP A 10 10.49 14.83 -17.28
N SER A 11 10.35 14.43 -16.01
CA SER A 11 9.76 15.29 -15.00
C SER A 11 10.64 16.52 -14.74
N GLY A 12 10.03 17.71 -14.71
CA GLY A 12 10.76 18.94 -14.50
C GLY A 12 10.02 20.19 -14.97
N VAL A 13 10.74 21.32 -14.95
CA VAL A 13 10.21 22.61 -15.38
C VAL A 13 10.55 22.82 -16.86
N TYR A 14 9.51 23.01 -17.68
CA TYR A 14 9.60 23.35 -19.09
C TYR A 14 9.27 24.82 -19.29
N ARG A 15 10.13 25.53 -20.02
CA ARG A 15 10.01 26.98 -20.25
C ARG A 15 9.75 27.23 -21.74
N ALA A 16 8.69 27.96 -22.02
CA ALA A 16 8.35 28.43 -23.37
C ALA A 16 8.64 29.93 -23.46
N GLU A 17 9.56 30.31 -24.33
CA GLU A 17 9.94 31.70 -24.58
C GLU A 17 9.33 32.18 -25.91
N ILE A 18 8.61 33.28 -25.86
CA ILE A 18 7.86 33.84 -26.99
C ILE A 18 8.45 35.21 -27.32
N HIS A 19 9.07 35.30 -28.48
CA HIS A 19 9.58 36.55 -29.04
C HIS A 19 8.52 37.17 -29.96
N SER A 20 8.17 38.43 -29.71
CA SER A 20 7.25 39.20 -30.54
C SER A 20 7.81 40.60 -30.76
N THR A 21 7.62 41.13 -31.97
CA THR A 21 8.00 42.51 -32.31
C THR A 21 7.19 43.55 -31.56
N SER A 22 6.05 43.17 -30.98
CA SER A 22 5.21 44.02 -30.15
C SER A 22 5.64 44.08 -28.67
N LEU A 23 6.56 43.22 -28.23
CA LEU A 23 7.03 43.15 -26.85
C LEU A 23 8.49 43.61 -26.76
N GLN A 24 8.83 44.41 -25.74
CA GLN A 24 10.21 44.87 -25.53
C GLN A 24 11.14 43.75 -25.01
N SER A 25 10.57 42.74 -24.35
CA SER A 25 11.30 41.56 -23.86
C SER A 25 10.52 40.28 -24.19
N PRO A 26 11.20 39.13 -24.31
CA PRO A 26 10.54 37.86 -24.54
C PRO A 26 9.59 37.53 -23.38
N PHE A 27 8.39 37.04 -23.71
CA PHE A 27 7.47 36.51 -22.72
C PHE A 27 7.85 35.07 -22.41
N THR A 28 8.04 34.73 -21.13
CA THR A 28 8.37 33.36 -20.71
C THR A 28 7.20 32.77 -19.91
N GLN A 29 6.75 31.58 -20.31
CA GLN A 29 5.80 30.79 -19.56
C GLN A 29 6.45 29.48 -19.09
N GLU A 30 6.30 29.17 -17.81
CA GLU A 30 6.81 27.93 -17.22
C GLU A 30 5.68 26.92 -17.00
N TYR A 31 6.01 25.64 -17.16
CA TYR A 31 5.13 24.49 -16.96
C TYR A 31 5.88 23.43 -16.17
N VAL A 32 5.25 22.86 -15.14
CA VAL A 32 5.83 21.73 -14.39
C VAL A 32 5.22 20.44 -14.91
N LEU A 33 6.06 19.54 -15.39
CA LEU A 33 5.67 18.20 -15.81
C LEU A 33 6.03 17.21 -14.71
N TYR A 34 5.05 16.41 -14.28
CA TYR A 34 5.25 15.23 -13.44
C TYR A 34 4.93 13.99 -14.26
N VAL A 35 5.91 13.09 -14.39
CA VAL A 35 5.74 11.80 -15.06
C VAL A 35 5.63 10.71 -14.00
N TYR A 36 4.47 10.07 -13.95
CA TYR A 36 4.17 8.98 -13.01
C TYR A 36 4.26 7.63 -13.71
N GLU A 37 4.67 6.61 -12.96
CA GLU A 37 4.56 5.20 -13.37
C GLU A 37 3.25 4.61 -12.89
N THR A 38 2.77 3.57 -13.57
CA THR A 38 1.57 2.84 -13.14
C THR A 38 1.88 2.03 -11.89
N LEU A 39 1.03 2.14 -10.87
CA LEU A 39 1.25 1.45 -9.61
C LEU A 39 1.10 -0.07 -9.74
N SER A 40 2.03 -0.79 -9.11
CA SER A 40 1.90 -2.22 -8.88
C SER A 40 0.92 -2.52 -7.72
N ALA A 41 0.59 -3.79 -7.50
CA ALA A 41 -0.24 -4.19 -6.37
C ALA A 41 0.48 -3.86 -5.05
N PRO A 42 -0.12 -3.04 -4.15
CA PRO A 42 0.52 -2.73 -2.88
C PRO A 42 0.60 -3.98 -2.00
N LYS A 43 1.70 -4.09 -1.25
CA LYS A 43 1.94 -5.11 -0.24
C LYS A 43 1.56 -4.59 1.13
N VAL A 44 1.00 -5.49 1.92
CA VAL A 44 0.66 -5.24 3.32
C VAL A 44 1.69 -5.95 4.19
N THR A 45 2.36 -5.18 5.04
CA THR A 45 3.28 -5.69 6.07
C THR A 45 2.73 -5.36 7.45
N THR A 46 3.17 -6.10 8.46
CA THR A 46 2.74 -5.93 9.85
C THR A 46 3.93 -5.66 10.73
N ASP A 47 3.83 -4.68 11.61
CA ASP A 47 4.80 -4.51 12.68
C ASP A 47 4.58 -5.61 13.73
N GLU A 48 5.63 -6.39 14.02
CA GLU A 48 5.61 -7.46 15.02
C GLU A 48 5.41 -6.86 16.42
N GLN A 49 4.16 -6.82 16.86
CA GLN A 49 3.80 -6.36 18.20
C GLN A 49 3.21 -7.52 18.98
N PRO A 50 3.69 -7.82 20.20
CA PRO A 50 3.17 -8.93 20.99
C PRO A 50 1.70 -8.70 21.33
N SER A 51 0.91 -9.77 21.25
CA SER A 51 -0.45 -9.80 21.79
C SER A 51 -0.42 -9.47 23.28
N LYS A 52 -1.33 -8.62 23.74
CA LYS A 52 -1.47 -8.27 25.17
C LYS A 52 -2.87 -8.62 25.63
N ASN A 53 -2.98 -9.43 26.68
CA ASN A 53 -4.23 -9.72 27.39
C ASN A 53 -5.37 -10.25 26.50
N GLY A 54 -5.10 -11.24 25.64
CA GLY A 54 -6.11 -11.86 24.77
C GLY A 54 -6.63 -10.96 23.63
N SER A 55 -6.06 -9.76 23.48
CA SER A 55 -6.26 -8.86 22.35
C SER A 55 -4.97 -8.75 21.57
N CYS A 56 -5.05 -8.95 20.26
CA CYS A 56 -3.96 -8.70 19.34
C CYS A 56 -4.07 -7.26 18.85
N THR A 57 -3.01 -6.47 19.06
CA THR A 57 -2.93 -5.10 18.55
C THR A 57 -1.67 -4.98 17.71
N THR A 58 -1.83 -4.77 16.41
CA THR A 58 -0.71 -4.62 15.46
C THR A 58 -0.98 -3.43 14.54
N LYS A 59 0.06 -2.95 13.87
CA LYS A 59 -0.02 -1.91 12.87
C LYS A 59 0.26 -2.52 11.51
N LEU A 60 -0.64 -2.28 10.57
CA LEU A 60 -0.45 -2.65 9.18
C LEU A 60 0.14 -1.48 8.43
N THR A 61 1.15 -1.75 7.62
CA THR A 61 1.78 -0.78 6.75
C THR A 61 1.56 -1.22 5.31
N CYS A 62 1.05 -0.30 4.50
CA CYS A 62 0.86 -0.49 3.08
C CYS A 62 1.96 0.21 2.29
N SER A 63 2.57 -0.51 1.35
CA SER A 63 3.62 0.02 0.49
C SER A 63 3.53 -0.55 -0.91
N VAL A 64 3.91 0.23 -1.92
CA VAL A 64 4.19 -0.27 -3.27
C VAL A 64 5.70 -0.51 -3.42
N GLU A 65 6.10 -1.46 -4.26
CA GLU A 65 7.52 -1.85 -4.40
C GLU A 65 8.41 -0.71 -4.90
N GLU A 66 7.89 0.11 -5.81
CA GLU A 66 8.54 1.33 -6.25
C GLU A 66 7.96 2.47 -5.41
N GLU A 67 8.75 3.02 -4.48
CA GLU A 67 8.41 4.26 -3.78
C GLU A 67 8.26 5.37 -4.82
N GLY A 68 7.03 5.53 -5.31
CA GLY A 68 6.66 6.63 -6.17
C GLY A 68 6.51 7.88 -5.30
N ASP A 69 7.24 8.94 -5.64
CA ASP A 69 6.91 10.26 -5.16
C ASP A 69 5.44 10.55 -5.52
N ASN A 70 4.61 10.85 -4.52
CA ASN A 70 3.18 11.19 -4.65
C ASN A 70 2.18 10.01 -4.77
N VAL A 71 2.39 8.93 -4.00
CA VAL A 71 1.36 7.90 -3.80
C VAL A 71 0.51 8.20 -2.57
N THR A 72 -0.81 8.24 -2.74
CA THR A 72 -1.77 8.34 -1.64
C THR A 72 -2.30 6.96 -1.29
N TYR A 73 -2.27 6.63 -0.01
CA TYR A 73 -2.77 5.37 0.51
C TYR A 73 -4.09 5.56 1.25
N SER A 74 -4.96 4.57 1.16
CA SER A 74 -6.11 4.43 2.04
C SER A 74 -6.48 2.97 2.25
N TRP A 75 -7.23 2.70 3.30
CA TRP A 75 -7.64 1.38 3.71
C TRP A 75 -9.14 1.25 3.70
N LYS A 76 -9.62 0.11 3.22
CA LYS A 76 -11.02 -0.30 3.32
C LYS A 76 -11.11 -1.48 4.27
N ALA A 77 -11.75 -1.28 5.42
CA ALA A 77 -12.08 -2.34 6.35
C ALA A 77 -13.55 -2.75 6.15
N ILE A 78 -13.77 -4.01 5.78
CA ILE A 78 -15.07 -4.60 5.48
C ILE A 78 -15.42 -5.53 6.65
N GLY A 79 -16.40 -5.10 7.45
CA GLY A 79 -17.02 -5.90 8.50
C GLY A 79 -18.50 -6.13 8.24
N GLN A 80 -19.18 -6.75 9.21
CA GLN A 80 -20.56 -7.21 9.08
C GLN A 80 -21.65 -6.12 9.22
N GLY A 81 -21.25 -4.84 9.30
CA GLY A 81 -22.17 -3.72 9.56
C GLY A 81 -21.90 -2.48 8.71
N ALA A 82 -20.65 -2.05 8.57
CA ALA A 82 -20.28 -0.91 7.74
C ALA A 82 -18.88 -1.09 7.13
N HIS A 83 -18.66 -0.42 6.00
CA HIS A 83 -17.33 -0.26 5.43
C HIS A 83 -16.68 0.95 6.08
N GLU A 84 -15.53 0.76 6.69
CA GLU A 84 -14.74 1.87 7.23
C GLU A 84 -13.64 2.21 6.23
N LEU A 85 -13.49 3.50 5.94
CA LEU A 85 -12.40 4.02 5.13
C LEU A 85 -11.43 4.76 6.06
N HIS A 86 -10.15 4.42 5.96
CA HIS A 86 -9.09 5.08 6.73
C HIS A 86 -8.05 5.63 5.77
N ASP A 87 -7.67 6.90 5.94
CA ASP A 87 -6.66 7.53 5.11
C ASP A 87 -5.25 7.31 5.67
N GLY A 88 -4.28 7.16 4.78
CA GLY A 88 -2.88 6.95 5.13
C GLY A 88 -2.39 5.53 4.89
N ALA A 89 -1.07 5.36 4.94
CA ALA A 89 -0.40 4.08 4.69
C ALA A 89 -0.50 3.12 5.87
N ILE A 90 -0.69 3.64 7.09
CA ILE A 90 -0.64 2.88 8.33
C ILE A 90 -2.05 2.71 8.89
N LEU A 91 -2.45 1.46 9.15
CA LEU A 91 -3.72 1.12 9.79
C LEU A 91 -3.46 0.40 11.12
N PRO A 92 -3.74 1.02 12.28
CA PRO A 92 -3.74 0.33 13.55
C PRO A 92 -4.95 -0.59 13.65
N ILE A 93 -4.73 -1.86 13.99
CA ILE A 93 -5.80 -2.83 14.20
C ILE A 93 -5.74 -3.40 15.62
N SER A 94 -6.92 -3.67 16.17
CA SER A 94 -7.09 -4.43 17.39
C SER A 94 -8.15 -5.49 17.15
N TRP A 95 -7.82 -6.75 17.42
CA TRP A 95 -8.72 -7.89 17.25
C TRP A 95 -8.67 -8.82 18.46
N LYS A 96 -9.84 -9.28 18.90
CA LYS A 96 -9.98 -10.22 20.01
C LYS A 96 -10.63 -11.51 19.56
N LEU A 97 -10.23 -12.62 20.17
CA LEU A 97 -10.84 -13.91 19.92
C LEU A 97 -12.34 -13.86 20.26
N GLY A 98 -13.19 -14.16 19.27
CA GLY A 98 -14.66 -14.06 19.39
C GLY A 98 -15.27 -12.80 18.78
N GLU A 99 -14.46 -11.84 18.33
CA GLU A 99 -14.96 -10.74 17.48
C GLU A 99 -15.26 -11.22 16.06
N LYS A 100 -16.17 -10.50 15.38
CA LYS A 100 -16.50 -10.77 13.98
C LYS A 100 -15.28 -10.52 13.08
N GLU A 101 -15.14 -11.35 12.06
CA GLU A 101 -14.06 -11.23 11.08
C GLU A 101 -14.12 -9.88 10.34
N LYS A 102 -12.94 -9.31 10.07
CA LYS A 102 -12.79 -8.07 9.31
C LYS A 102 -11.80 -8.29 8.17
N THR A 103 -12.23 -7.96 6.96
CA THR A 103 -11.38 -8.00 5.77
C THR A 103 -10.81 -6.62 5.53
N LEU A 104 -9.49 -6.53 5.44
CA LEU A 104 -8.73 -5.29 5.28
C LEU A 104 -8.12 -5.27 3.88
N ILE A 105 -8.35 -4.19 3.15
CA ILE A 105 -7.84 -3.99 1.79
C ILE A 105 -7.14 -2.64 1.75
N CYS A 106 -5.85 -2.62 1.41
CA CYS A 106 -5.17 -1.36 1.13
C CYS A 106 -5.42 -0.94 -0.33
N MET A 107 -5.59 0.35 -0.55
CA MET A 107 -5.67 1.01 -1.84
C MET A 107 -4.53 2.01 -1.97
N ALA A 108 -3.78 1.94 -3.06
CA ALA A 108 -2.76 2.91 -3.43
C ALA A 108 -3.21 3.67 -4.68
N ARG A 109 -3.04 4.99 -4.71
CA ARG A 109 -3.47 5.85 -5.81
C ARG A 109 -2.39 6.87 -6.18
N ASN A 110 -2.24 7.13 -7.46
CA ASN A 110 -1.51 8.27 -8.00
C ASN A 110 -2.36 8.97 -9.08
N PRO A 111 -1.94 10.12 -9.64
CA PRO A 111 -2.77 10.88 -10.58
C PRO A 111 -3.19 10.13 -11.85
N ILE A 112 -2.51 9.04 -12.21
CA ILE A 112 -2.76 8.29 -13.46
C ILE A 112 -3.31 6.88 -13.24
N SER A 113 -3.24 6.33 -12.02
CA SER A 113 -3.54 4.92 -11.75
C SER A 113 -4.01 4.69 -10.31
N HIS A 114 -4.72 3.58 -10.11
CA HIS A 114 -5.12 3.10 -8.80
C HIS A 114 -4.90 1.59 -8.72
N SER A 115 -4.55 1.10 -7.54
CA SER A 115 -4.26 -0.30 -7.29
C SER A 115 -4.73 -0.70 -5.91
N SER A 116 -4.96 -2.00 -5.69
CA SER A 116 -5.44 -2.54 -4.41
C SER A 116 -4.67 -3.80 -4.02
N SER A 117 -4.48 -3.99 -2.72
CA SER A 117 -3.82 -5.19 -2.19
C SER A 117 -4.74 -6.40 -2.28
N ASN A 118 -4.15 -7.58 -2.11
CA ASN A 118 -4.95 -8.75 -1.78
C ASN A 118 -5.68 -8.53 -0.43
N PRO A 119 -6.90 -9.06 -0.26
CA PRO A 119 -7.63 -8.94 0.99
C PRO A 119 -6.91 -9.67 2.12
N VAL A 120 -6.78 -9.03 3.28
CA VAL A 120 -6.14 -9.59 4.47
C VAL A 120 -7.16 -9.73 5.60
N LEU A 121 -7.18 -10.88 6.26
CA LEU A 121 -8.07 -11.14 7.39
C LEU A 121 -7.40 -10.74 8.70
N ALA A 122 -8.11 -9.98 9.55
CA ALA A 122 -7.62 -9.57 10.87
C ALA A 122 -7.21 -10.78 11.73
N ARG A 123 -7.95 -11.88 11.63
CA ARG A 123 -7.64 -13.13 12.31
C ARG A 123 -6.29 -13.72 11.91
N ASN A 124 -6.00 -13.83 10.61
CA ASN A 124 -4.77 -14.45 10.12
C ASN A 124 -3.51 -13.68 10.58
N LEU A 125 -3.62 -12.36 10.64
CA LEU A 125 -2.56 -11.47 11.13
C LEU A 125 -2.26 -11.72 12.61
N CYS A 126 -3.28 -12.01 13.41
CA CYS A 126 -3.18 -12.22 14.84
C CYS A 126 -2.91 -13.68 15.25
N GLU A 127 -3.28 -14.65 14.42
CA GLU A 127 -2.89 -16.06 14.59
C GLU A 127 -1.43 -16.31 14.20
N GLY A 128 -0.91 -15.61 13.19
CA GLY A 128 0.51 -15.66 12.81
C GLY A 128 1.47 -15.19 13.92
N ALA A 129 1.05 -14.20 14.73
CA ALA A 129 1.79 -13.75 15.91
C ALA A 129 1.72 -14.75 17.08
N SER A 130 0.74 -15.66 17.08
CA SER A 130 0.57 -16.68 18.13
C SER A 130 1.41 -17.94 17.89
N LEU A 131 1.94 -18.13 16.67
CA LEU A 131 2.77 -19.30 16.32
C LEU A 131 4.28 -19.09 16.57
N LEU A 132 4.71 -17.88 16.94
CA LEU A 132 6.13 -17.56 17.19
C LEU A 132 6.55 -17.62 18.67
N PHE A 133 5.63 -17.96 19.59
CA PHE A 133 5.99 -18.28 20.98
C PHE A 133 5.88 -19.79 21.22
N PRO A 134 6.99 -20.55 21.15
CA PRO A 134 7.04 -21.93 21.64
C PRO A 134 7.09 -21.90 23.17
N GLY A 135 5.92 -21.78 23.80
CA GLY A 135 5.81 -21.64 25.25
C GLY A 135 4.56 -22.25 25.87
N ALA A 136 3.92 -23.24 25.23
CA ALA A 136 2.97 -24.14 25.89
C ALA A 136 2.70 -25.38 25.02
N SER A 137 3.46 -26.45 25.31
CA SER A 137 3.14 -27.87 25.13
C SER A 137 2.17 -28.28 24.01
N GLY A 138 2.76 -28.70 22.89
CA GLY A 138 2.32 -29.83 22.07
C GLY A 138 1.16 -29.60 21.09
N TRP A 139 1.45 -29.69 19.78
CA TRP A 139 1.04 -30.82 18.93
C TRP A 139 1.53 -30.63 17.48
N ARG A 140 2.21 -31.69 17.01
CA ARG A 140 2.35 -32.24 15.64
C ARG A 140 2.74 -31.32 14.47
N ASN A 141 3.99 -31.53 14.03
CA ASN A 141 4.51 -31.23 12.69
C ASN A 141 3.53 -31.65 11.59
N ILE A 142 3.24 -30.74 10.66
CA ILE A 142 2.84 -31.09 9.29
C ILE A 142 3.92 -30.58 8.36
N SER A 143 5.04 -31.30 8.33
CA SER A 143 6.04 -31.25 7.25
C SER A 143 6.29 -32.69 6.79
N SER A 144 5.30 -33.20 6.07
CA SER A 144 5.27 -34.44 5.26
C SER A 144 3.86 -34.41 4.67
N LEU A 145 3.60 -34.22 3.38
CA LEU A 145 4.17 -34.87 2.21
C LEU A 145 4.16 -33.90 1.02
N ALA A 146 5.27 -33.84 0.27
CA ALA A 146 5.26 -33.95 -1.19
C ALA A 146 6.71 -33.85 -1.71
N ALA A 147 7.44 -34.96 -1.63
CA ALA A 147 8.57 -35.20 -2.51
C ALA A 147 8.58 -36.65 -2.98
N LYS A 148 8.26 -36.81 -4.28
CA LYS A 148 8.67 -37.87 -5.23
C LYS A 148 8.16 -39.30 -5.00
N SER A 149 7.47 -39.87 -6.00
CA SER A 149 8.10 -40.63 -7.10
C SER A 149 7.08 -41.42 -7.95
N LEU A 150 6.99 -41.10 -9.25
CA LEU A 150 7.16 -41.98 -10.42
C LEU A 150 6.99 -41.15 -11.70
#